data_AF-A0A8C5ZTA1-F1
#
_entry.id   AF-A0A8C5ZTA1-F1
#
_cell.length_a   1.000
_cell.length_b   1.000
_cell.length_c   1.000
_cell.angle_alpha   90.00
_cell.angle_beta   90.00
_cell.angle_gamma   90.00
#
_symmetry.space_group_name_H-M   'P 1'
#
loop_
_entity.id
_entity.type
_entity.pdbx_description
1 polymer ?
#
loop_
_entity_poly.entity_id
_entity_poly.type
_entity_poly.pdbx_seq_one_letter_code
_entity_poly.pdbx_strand_id
1 'polypeptide(L)'
;NFWLFFFSLHREEEEFKLIKYHYTYEWSSYIYKRLVLISFAGLILLFYLVFYGFLAALFSFTMWVMLQTLNDEVPKYRDQIPSPGLMVFPKPVTALEYTFSVSDPSSYEGYVKDLKKFLKSYSGEEQSNLKDCPDGVPFEQKGPVYTACQFPLALLQECSGIGDPDFGYSKGKPCILVKMNRVRT
;
A
#
# COMPACT_ATOMS: atom_id res chain seq x y z
N ASN A 1 -91.06 5.20 10.65
CA ASN A 1 -89.91 4.99 9.75
C ASN A 1 -88.94 6.16 9.58
N PHE A 2 -89.06 7.27 10.32
CA PHE A 2 -88.07 8.37 10.26
C PHE A 2 -87.16 8.41 11.50
N TRP A 3 -87.76 8.26 12.70
CA TRP A 3 -87.04 8.28 13.97
C TRP A 3 -86.03 7.15 14.16
N LEU A 4 -86.34 5.92 13.70
CA LEU A 4 -85.40 4.80 13.75
C LEU A 4 -84.21 4.99 12.80
N PHE A 5 -84.43 5.62 11.64
CA PHE A 5 -83.35 5.93 10.70
C PHE A 5 -82.42 7.02 11.26
N PHE A 6 -82.99 8.07 11.84
CA PHE A 6 -82.23 9.15 12.50
C PHE A 6 -81.39 8.64 13.68
N PHE A 7 -81.94 7.75 14.50
CA PHE A 7 -81.22 7.14 15.62
C PHE A 7 -80.11 6.18 15.16
N SER A 8 -80.33 5.46 14.06
CA SER A 8 -79.30 4.61 13.45
C SER A 8 -78.15 5.45 12.89
N LEU A 9 -78.46 6.55 12.20
CA LEU A 9 -77.47 7.45 11.60
C LEU A 9 -76.64 8.19 12.67
N HIS A 10 -77.27 8.62 13.76
CA HIS A 10 -76.58 9.22 14.90
C HIS A 10 -75.67 8.22 15.63
N ARG A 11 -76.06 6.94 15.72
CA ARG A 11 -75.20 5.89 16.30
C ARG A 11 -73.98 5.62 15.42
N GLU A 12 -74.16 5.61 14.10
CA GLU A 12 -73.08 5.41 13.14
C GLU A 12 -72.08 6.58 13.14
N GLU A 13 -72.54 7.82 13.36
CA GLU A 13 -71.67 8.99 13.47
C GLU A 13 -70.81 9.00 14.75
N GLU A 14 -71.37 8.57 15.89
CA GLU A 14 -70.63 8.48 17.15
C GLU A 14 -69.59 7.34 17.14
N GLU A 15 -69.93 6.19 16.54
CA GLU A 15 -68.97 5.11 16.27
C GLU A 15 -67.82 5.61 15.37
N PHE A 16 -68.11 6.39 14.34
CA PHE A 16 -67.08 6.97 13.47
C PHE A 16 -66.17 7.97 14.21
N LYS A 17 -66.72 8.78 15.13
CA LYS A 17 -65.92 9.68 15.99
C LYS A 17 -65.02 8.89 16.94
N LEU A 18 -65.52 7.82 17.54
CA LEU A 18 -64.74 6.94 18.42
C LEU A 18 -63.64 6.21 17.65
N ILE A 19 -63.92 5.69 16.46
CA ILE A 19 -62.90 5.08 15.59
C ILE A 19 -61.84 6.10 15.17
N LYS A 20 -62.24 7.33 14.83
CA LYS A 20 -61.31 8.40 14.49
C LYS A 20 -60.44 8.79 15.68
N TYR A 21 -61.02 8.90 16.87
CA TYR A 21 -60.29 9.17 18.11
C TYR A 21 -59.34 8.01 18.46
N HIS A 22 -59.80 6.77 18.24
CA HIS A 22 -59.03 5.58 18.49
C HIS A 22 -57.78 5.52 17.60
N TYR A 23 -58.01 5.76 16.31
CA TYR A 23 -56.96 5.81 15.32
C TYR A 23 -55.98 6.97 15.59
N THR A 24 -56.45 8.18 15.92
CA THR A 24 -55.53 9.30 16.19
C THR A 24 -54.69 9.10 17.45
N TYR A 25 -55.22 8.51 18.53
CA TYR A 25 -54.40 8.24 19.72
C TYR A 25 -53.36 7.15 19.44
N GLU A 26 -53.74 6.11 18.69
CA GLU A 26 -52.86 4.98 18.41
C GLU A 26 -51.72 5.42 17.49
N TRP A 27 -52.02 6.18 16.44
CA TRP A 27 -51.03 6.80 15.56
C TRP A 27 -50.12 7.79 16.32
N SER A 28 -50.66 8.57 17.25
CA SER A 28 -49.85 9.46 18.10
C SER A 28 -48.88 8.67 18.99
N SER A 29 -49.33 7.56 19.58
CA SER A 29 -48.49 6.65 20.39
C SER A 29 -47.40 5.97 19.55
N TYR A 30 -47.72 5.52 18.33
CA TYR A 30 -46.72 4.96 17.40
C TYR A 30 -45.70 6.00 16.94
N ILE A 31 -46.13 7.22 16.61
CA ILE A 31 -45.24 8.32 16.23
C ILE A 31 -44.34 8.67 17.41
N TYR A 32 -44.87 8.79 18.62
CA TYR A 32 -44.08 9.10 19.82
C TYR A 32 -43.04 8.01 20.12
N LYS A 33 -43.42 6.73 20.08
CA LYS A 33 -42.47 5.60 20.25
C LYS A 33 -41.38 5.61 19.17
N ARG A 34 -41.72 5.91 17.92
CA ARG A 34 -40.77 6.01 16.81
C ARG A 34 -39.84 7.23 16.93
N LEU A 35 -40.36 8.37 17.38
CA LEU A 35 -39.58 9.59 17.63
C LEU A 35 -38.57 9.38 18.77
N VAL A 36 -39.01 8.71 19.85
CA VAL A 36 -38.15 8.35 20.98
C VAL A 36 -37.05 7.38 20.52
N LEU A 37 -37.38 6.35 19.72
CA LEU A 37 -36.39 5.40 19.17
C LEU A 37 -35.33 6.09 18.30
N ILE A 38 -35.74 7.03 17.43
CA ILE A 38 -34.83 7.82 16.58
C ILE A 38 -33.93 8.73 17.44
N SER A 39 -34.47 9.32 18.50
CA SER A 39 -33.70 10.14 19.44
C SER A 39 -32.64 9.31 20.17
N PHE A 40 -33.00 8.13 20.69
CA PHE A 40 -32.04 7.22 21.32
C PHE A 40 -30.95 6.72 20.34
N ALA A 41 -31.34 6.36 19.11
CA ALA A 41 -30.38 5.95 18.08
C ALA A 41 -29.40 7.08 17.70
N GLY A 42 -29.88 8.33 17.61
CA GLY A 42 -29.04 9.50 17.35
C GLY A 42 -28.05 9.79 18.47
N LEU A 43 -28.47 9.65 19.74
CA LEU A 43 -27.59 9.83 20.91
C LEU A 43 -26.50 8.76 20.97
N ILE A 44 -26.84 7.50 20.68
CA ILE A 44 -25.87 6.40 20.65
C ILE A 44 -24.85 6.62 19.52
N LEU A 45 -25.31 7.01 18.33
CA LEU A 45 -24.42 7.30 17.20
C LEU A 45 -23.47 8.47 17.52
N LEU A 46 -23.98 9.54 18.11
CA LEU A 46 -23.17 10.69 18.54
C LEU A 46 -22.13 10.27 19.58
N PHE A 47 -22.51 9.45 20.56
CA PHE A 47 -21.58 8.90 21.55
C PHE A 47 -20.45 8.12 20.88
N TYR A 48 -20.76 7.22 19.95
CA TYR A 48 -19.74 6.45 19.24
C TYR A 48 -18.86 7.31 18.34
N LEU A 49 -19.40 8.33 17.67
CA LEU A 49 -18.59 9.27 16.88
C LEU A 49 -17.58 10.03 17.73
N VAL A 50 -18.02 10.57 18.88
CA VAL A 50 -17.12 11.29 19.79
C VAL A 50 -16.10 10.35 20.42
N PHE A 51 -16.54 9.19 20.87
CA PHE A 51 -15.68 8.19 21.50
C PHE A 51 -14.60 7.67 20.54
N TYR A 52 -14.98 7.22 19.34
CA TYR A 52 -14.01 6.75 18.35
C TYR A 52 -13.17 7.89 17.77
N GLY A 53 -13.71 9.11 17.68
CA GLY A 53 -12.93 10.30 17.33
C GLY A 53 -11.81 10.56 18.33
N PHE A 54 -12.11 10.49 19.64
CA PHE A 54 -11.11 10.63 20.69
C PHE A 54 -10.07 9.51 20.67
N LEU A 55 -10.50 8.26 20.48
CA LEU A 55 -9.57 7.12 20.34
C LEU A 55 -8.66 7.27 19.13
N ALA A 56 -9.20 7.69 17.98
CA ALA A 56 -8.42 7.92 16.77
C ALA A 56 -7.40 9.06 16.97
N ALA A 57 -7.78 10.12 17.70
CA ALA A 57 -6.89 11.21 18.03
C ALA A 57 -5.74 10.76 18.96
N LEU A 58 -6.02 9.99 20.01
CA LEU A 58 -5.00 9.43 20.89
C LEU A 58 -4.06 8.48 20.13
N PHE A 59 -4.60 7.61 19.29
CA PHE A 59 -3.79 6.70 18.47
C PHE A 59 -2.86 7.50 17.54
N SER A 60 -3.40 8.47 16.81
CA SER A 60 -2.63 9.33 15.92
C SER A 60 -1.55 10.12 16.68
N PHE A 61 -1.87 10.62 17.87
CA PHE A 61 -0.91 11.31 18.73
C PHE A 61 0.24 10.39 19.16
N THR A 62 -0.05 9.17 19.62
CA THR A 62 1.00 8.22 20.00
C THR A 62 1.88 7.80 18.82
N MET A 63 1.29 7.61 17.63
CA MET A 63 2.04 7.37 16.39
C MET A 63 2.92 8.57 16.01
N TRP A 64 2.39 9.79 16.13
CA TRP A 64 3.16 11.01 15.86
C TRP A 64 4.35 11.16 16.82
N VAL A 65 4.14 10.98 18.12
CA VAL A 65 5.22 11.01 19.13
C VAL A 65 6.27 9.94 18.83
N MET A 66 5.88 8.72 18.46
CA MET A 66 6.82 7.68 18.05
C MET A 66 7.67 8.12 16.86
N LEU A 67 7.07 8.73 15.82
CA LEU A 67 7.79 9.24 14.66
C LEU A 67 8.82 10.32 15.01
N GLN A 68 8.54 11.18 15.99
CA GLN A 68 9.51 12.18 16.47
C GLN A 68 10.76 11.56 17.13
N THR A 69 10.69 10.29 17.56
CA THR A 69 11.84 9.57 18.16
C THR A 69 12.68 8.80 17.16
N LEU A 70 12.28 8.79 15.87
CA LEU A 70 13.01 8.12 14.80
C LEU A 70 13.93 9.11 14.10
N ASN A 71 15.11 8.62 13.71
CA ASN A 71 16.03 9.36 12.85
C ASN A 71 15.72 8.98 11.39
N ASP A 72 15.60 9.97 10.50
CA ASP A 72 15.35 9.76 9.08
C ASP A 72 16.54 9.13 8.34
N GLU A 73 17.77 9.27 8.88
CA GLU A 73 18.98 8.81 8.21
C GLU A 73 19.24 7.31 8.43
N VAL A 74 19.01 6.84 9.66
CA VAL A 74 19.48 5.55 10.16
C VAL A 74 18.39 4.83 10.96
N PRO A 75 18.05 3.57 10.62
CA PRO A 75 17.07 2.80 11.37
C PRO A 75 17.59 2.45 12.78
N LYS A 76 16.70 2.54 13.78
CA LYS A 76 17.02 2.34 15.20
C LYS A 76 17.45 0.91 15.56
N TYR A 77 16.83 -0.10 14.94
CA TYR A 77 17.12 -1.52 15.21
C TYR A 77 17.55 -2.22 13.93
N ARG A 78 18.63 -3.01 14.00
CA ARG A 78 19.21 -3.74 12.85
C ARG A 78 19.48 -5.22 13.12
N ASP A 79 19.09 -5.70 14.29
CA ASP A 79 19.46 -7.03 14.79
C ASP A 79 18.87 -8.17 13.95
N GLN A 80 17.81 -7.90 13.17
CA GLN A 80 17.19 -8.86 12.26
C GLN A 80 17.94 -9.06 10.94
N ILE A 81 18.95 -8.21 10.62
CA ILE A 81 19.73 -8.31 9.37
C ILE A 81 21.23 -8.26 9.71
N PRO A 82 21.77 -9.27 10.41
CA PRO A 82 23.18 -9.29 10.82
C PRO A 82 24.14 -9.51 9.63
N SER A 83 23.64 -10.05 8.51
CA SER A 83 24.42 -10.27 7.31
C SER A 83 23.63 -9.85 6.07
N PRO A 84 24.23 -9.08 5.14
CA PRO A 84 23.55 -8.68 3.92
C PRO A 84 23.24 -9.93 3.07
N GLY A 85 22.00 -10.03 2.62
CA GLY A 85 21.61 -11.05 1.65
C GLY A 85 22.23 -10.81 0.27
N LEU A 86 22.34 -11.90 -0.50
CA LEU A 86 22.79 -11.88 -1.89
C LEU A 86 21.60 -12.16 -2.80
N MET A 87 21.43 -11.34 -3.83
CA MET A 87 20.39 -11.53 -4.84
C MET A 87 21.03 -11.76 -6.21
N VAL A 88 20.51 -12.76 -6.94
CA VAL A 88 20.87 -13.01 -8.33
C VAL A 88 19.89 -12.31 -9.27
N PHE A 89 20.40 -11.82 -10.40
CA PHE A 89 19.63 -11.13 -11.42
C PHE A 89 20.10 -11.57 -12.82
N PRO A 90 19.21 -11.85 -13.78
CA PRO A 90 17.74 -11.71 -13.73
C PRO A 90 17.07 -12.81 -12.90
N LYS A 91 15.84 -12.55 -12.44
CA LYS A 91 15.09 -13.52 -11.62
C LYS A 91 14.50 -14.61 -12.54
N PRO A 92 14.81 -15.89 -12.32
CA PRO A 92 14.18 -16.97 -13.07
C PRO A 92 12.70 -17.12 -12.70
N VAL A 93 11.92 -17.71 -13.61
CA VAL A 93 10.49 -18.03 -13.39
C VAL A 93 10.29 -19.11 -12.34
N THR A 94 11.20 -20.08 -12.27
CA THR A 94 11.30 -21.05 -11.17
C THR A 94 12.32 -20.51 -10.17
N ALA A 95 12.09 -20.71 -8.86
CA ALA A 95 12.75 -19.96 -7.79
C ALA A 95 14.28 -19.78 -7.92
N LEU A 96 15.02 -20.74 -8.53
CA LEU A 96 16.47 -20.67 -8.75
C LEU A 96 16.99 -21.40 -10.02
N GLU A 97 16.13 -21.81 -10.96
CA GLU A 97 16.56 -22.59 -12.13
C GLU A 97 16.38 -21.80 -13.43
N TYR A 98 17.42 -21.70 -14.24
CA TYR A 98 17.38 -21.00 -15.52
C TYR A 98 17.15 -22.00 -16.66
N THR A 99 15.93 -22.06 -17.16
CA THR A 99 15.57 -22.88 -18.33
C THR A 99 15.40 -21.98 -19.56
N PHE A 100 16.29 -22.12 -20.55
CA PHE A 100 16.18 -21.43 -21.83
C PHE A 100 16.76 -22.31 -22.95
N SER A 101 16.36 -22.01 -24.19
CA SER A 101 16.88 -22.70 -25.37
C SER A 101 17.78 -21.75 -26.14
N VAL A 102 19.03 -22.15 -26.38
CA VAL A 102 19.99 -21.36 -27.17
C VAL A 102 19.50 -21.16 -28.61
N SER A 103 18.76 -22.14 -29.14
CA SER A 103 18.23 -22.12 -30.51
C SER A 103 17.03 -21.19 -30.68
N ASP A 104 16.37 -20.79 -29.60
CA ASP A 104 15.16 -19.95 -29.64
C ASP A 104 15.41 -18.60 -28.94
N PRO A 105 15.65 -17.51 -29.71
CA PRO A 105 15.87 -16.17 -29.17
C PRO A 105 14.72 -15.65 -28.30
N SER A 106 13.49 -16.06 -28.58
CA SER A 106 12.32 -15.61 -27.82
C SER A 106 12.32 -16.13 -26.38
N SER A 107 12.98 -17.28 -26.15
CA SER A 107 13.06 -17.92 -24.83
C SER A 107 13.87 -17.12 -23.81
N TYR A 108 14.89 -16.38 -24.25
CA TYR A 108 15.78 -15.60 -23.37
C TYR A 108 15.66 -14.08 -23.54
N GLU A 109 14.85 -13.60 -24.50
CA GLU A 109 14.62 -12.18 -24.73
C GLU A 109 14.19 -11.43 -23.46
N GLY A 110 13.34 -12.05 -22.64
CA GLY A 110 12.90 -11.50 -21.36
C GLY A 110 14.07 -11.22 -20.40
N TYR A 111 14.98 -12.18 -20.27
CA TYR A 111 16.17 -12.05 -19.42
C TYR A 111 17.12 -10.95 -19.92
N VAL A 112 17.35 -10.90 -21.23
CA VAL A 112 18.18 -9.86 -21.86
C VAL A 112 17.56 -8.48 -21.67
N LYS A 113 16.25 -8.34 -21.84
CA LYS A 113 15.53 -7.09 -21.63
C LYS A 113 15.62 -6.61 -20.18
N ASP A 114 15.50 -7.51 -19.22
CA ASP A 114 15.65 -7.21 -17.80
C ASP A 114 17.07 -6.77 -17.46
N LEU A 115 18.10 -7.43 -18.02
CA LEU A 115 19.51 -7.03 -17.89
C LEU A 115 19.77 -5.65 -18.48
N LYS A 116 19.29 -5.37 -19.71
CA LYS A 116 19.41 -4.04 -20.33
C LYS A 116 18.73 -2.96 -19.50
N LYS A 117 17.53 -3.23 -18.99
CA LYS A 117 16.79 -2.31 -18.13
C LYS A 117 17.52 -2.05 -16.82
N PHE A 118 18.10 -3.08 -16.22
CA PHE A 118 18.87 -2.97 -14.98
C PHE A 118 20.17 -2.17 -15.16
N LEU A 119 20.91 -2.43 -16.24
CA LEU A 119 22.19 -1.76 -16.51
C LEU A 119 22.02 -0.33 -17.05
N LYS A 120 20.82 0.06 -17.49
CA LYS A 120 20.55 1.42 -18.00
C LYS A 120 20.94 2.51 -16.98
N SER A 121 20.63 2.33 -15.69
CA SER A 121 20.98 3.31 -14.65
C SER A 121 22.48 3.34 -14.31
N TYR A 122 23.27 2.41 -14.86
CA TYR A 122 24.72 2.36 -14.72
C TYR A 122 25.46 2.88 -15.96
N SER A 123 24.73 3.42 -16.93
CA SER A 123 25.31 4.08 -18.10
C SER A 123 26.00 5.39 -17.70
N GLY A 124 27.06 5.77 -18.42
CA GLY A 124 27.86 6.95 -18.08
C GLY A 124 27.07 8.26 -18.09
N GLU A 125 26.03 8.37 -18.91
CA GLU A 125 25.15 9.55 -18.98
C GLU A 125 24.35 9.74 -17.68
N GLU A 126 23.71 8.68 -17.20
CA GLU A 126 22.93 8.66 -15.95
C GLU A 126 23.82 8.84 -14.72
N GLN A 127 25.08 8.42 -14.81
CA GLN A 127 26.08 8.51 -13.74
C GLN A 127 26.91 9.79 -13.75
N SER A 128 26.67 10.72 -14.68
CA SER A 128 27.48 11.95 -14.85
C SER A 128 27.55 12.84 -13.61
N ASN A 129 26.59 12.74 -12.69
CA ASN A 129 26.54 13.51 -11.44
C ASN A 129 27.18 12.79 -10.23
N LEU A 130 27.72 11.57 -10.42
CA LEU A 130 28.33 10.76 -9.37
C LEU A 130 29.83 11.03 -9.25
N LYS A 131 30.43 10.64 -8.13
CA LYS A 131 31.88 10.78 -7.91
C LYS A 131 32.62 9.50 -8.26
N ASP A 132 33.82 9.66 -8.81
CA ASP A 132 34.79 8.57 -8.89
C ASP A 132 35.35 8.26 -7.50
N CYS A 133 35.15 7.02 -7.05
CA CYS A 133 35.63 6.54 -5.77
C CYS A 133 36.79 5.56 -5.96
N PRO A 134 37.87 5.67 -5.16
CA PRO A 134 38.99 4.74 -5.23
C PRO A 134 38.61 3.35 -4.70
N ASP A 135 39.14 2.31 -5.34
CA ASP A 135 38.91 0.93 -4.93
C ASP A 135 39.55 0.62 -3.57
N GLY A 136 38.85 -0.18 -2.76
CA GLY A 136 39.39 -0.74 -1.51
C GLY A 136 39.40 0.20 -0.30
N VAL A 137 38.96 1.46 -0.44
CA VAL A 137 38.86 2.41 0.68
C VAL A 137 37.39 2.69 0.99
N PRO A 138 36.96 2.57 2.26
CA PRO A 138 35.60 2.94 2.64
C PRO A 138 35.40 4.44 2.42
N PHE A 139 34.32 4.78 1.71
CA PHE A 139 33.96 6.17 1.45
C PHE A 139 33.16 6.74 2.63
N GLU A 140 33.86 7.32 3.60
CA GLU A 140 33.24 8.01 4.73
C GLU A 140 32.67 9.37 4.29
N GLN A 141 31.35 9.52 4.36
CA GLN A 141 30.68 10.79 4.05
C GLN A 141 30.25 11.46 5.34
N LYS A 142 30.73 12.69 5.57
CA LYS A 142 30.36 13.52 6.71
C LYS A 142 29.74 14.81 6.16
N GLY A 143 28.41 14.87 6.12
CA GLY A 143 27.68 16.06 5.66
C GLY A 143 26.21 15.76 5.33
N PRO A 144 25.37 16.80 5.15
CA PRO A 144 23.95 16.64 4.83
C PRO A 144 23.70 16.15 3.39
N VAL A 145 24.73 16.17 2.53
CA VAL A 145 24.64 15.76 1.14
C VAL A 145 25.50 14.52 0.92
N TYR A 146 24.84 13.38 0.71
CA TYR A 146 25.48 12.12 0.38
C TYR A 146 25.63 12.01 -1.14
N THR A 147 26.87 11.85 -1.61
CA THR A 147 27.17 11.56 -3.03
C THR A 147 27.42 10.08 -3.23
N ALA A 148 26.80 9.45 -4.22
CA ALA A 148 27.10 8.05 -4.53
C ALA A 148 28.34 7.94 -5.42
N CYS A 149 29.00 6.78 -5.32
CA CYS A 149 30.13 6.41 -6.16
C CYS A 149 29.65 5.93 -7.53
N GLN A 150 30.40 6.28 -8.56
CA GLN A 150 30.19 5.73 -9.90
C GLN A 150 30.57 4.24 -9.91
N PHE A 151 29.78 3.44 -10.63
CA PHE A 151 30.11 2.03 -10.90
C PHE A 151 30.29 1.85 -12.42
N PRO A 152 31.53 1.68 -12.91
CA PRO A 152 31.78 1.55 -14.33
C PRO A 152 31.35 0.18 -14.86
N LEU A 153 30.58 0.18 -15.95
CA LEU A 153 30.14 -1.05 -16.63
C LEU A 153 31.29 -1.91 -17.13
N ALA A 154 32.48 -1.33 -17.35
CA ALA A 154 33.68 -2.05 -17.74
C ALA A 154 34.11 -3.13 -16.73
N LEU A 155 33.75 -2.98 -15.44
CA LEU A 155 34.01 -4.00 -14.41
C LEU A 155 33.27 -5.31 -14.68
N LEU A 156 32.14 -5.26 -15.40
CA LEU A 156 31.36 -6.45 -15.77
C LEU A 156 31.94 -7.18 -17.00
N GLN A 157 33.00 -6.64 -17.62
CA GLN A 157 33.69 -7.24 -18.76
C GLN A 157 32.72 -7.64 -19.90
N GLU A 158 32.71 -8.91 -20.29
CA GLU A 158 31.85 -9.46 -21.36
C GLU A 158 30.34 -9.37 -21.02
N CYS A 159 29.99 -9.25 -19.73
CA CYS A 159 28.61 -9.13 -19.25
C CYS A 159 28.10 -7.69 -19.16
N SER A 160 28.87 -6.71 -19.65
CA SER A 160 28.50 -5.29 -19.64
C SER A 160 27.39 -4.94 -20.65
N GLY A 161 27.15 -5.79 -21.66
CA GLY A 161 26.21 -5.51 -22.75
C GLY A 161 26.75 -4.61 -23.86
N ILE A 162 28.00 -4.12 -23.73
CA ILE A 162 28.65 -3.24 -24.72
C ILE A 162 29.17 -4.07 -25.91
N GLY A 163 29.84 -5.19 -25.62
CA GLY A 163 30.38 -6.10 -26.64
C GLY A 163 29.41 -7.19 -27.07
N ASP A 164 28.49 -7.61 -26.19
CA ASP A 164 27.51 -8.66 -26.45
C ASP A 164 26.12 -8.22 -25.97
N PRO A 165 25.21 -7.82 -26.89
CA PRO A 165 23.88 -7.35 -26.53
C PRO A 165 22.96 -8.46 -25.98
N ASP A 166 23.36 -9.73 -26.11
CA ASP A 166 22.63 -10.90 -25.64
C ASP A 166 23.21 -11.46 -24.33
N PHE A 167 24.20 -10.79 -23.73
CA PHE A 167 24.77 -11.19 -22.42
C PHE A 167 25.16 -12.68 -22.35
N GLY A 168 25.69 -13.22 -23.45
CA GLY A 168 26.14 -14.62 -23.57
C GLY A 168 25.03 -15.67 -23.67
N TYR A 169 23.74 -15.29 -23.66
CA TYR A 169 22.61 -16.23 -23.79
C TYR A 169 22.62 -16.95 -25.15
N SER A 170 22.95 -16.23 -26.24
CA SER A 170 23.05 -16.81 -27.59
C SER A 170 24.22 -17.79 -27.75
N LYS A 171 25.21 -17.76 -26.84
CA LYS A 171 26.38 -18.66 -26.84
C LYS A 171 26.22 -19.82 -25.85
N GLY A 172 25.09 -19.92 -25.16
CA GLY A 172 24.87 -20.89 -24.08
C GLY A 172 25.70 -20.62 -22.82
N LYS A 173 26.26 -19.42 -22.67
CA LYS A 173 27.03 -18.97 -21.49
C LYS A 173 26.38 -17.71 -20.91
N PRO A 174 25.23 -17.85 -20.21
CA PRO A 174 24.46 -16.69 -19.76
C PRO A 174 25.17 -15.95 -18.64
N CYS A 175 25.17 -14.63 -18.70
CA CYS A 175 25.66 -13.77 -17.63
C CYS A 175 24.60 -13.59 -16.53
N ILE A 176 24.92 -14.00 -15.32
CA ILE A 176 24.10 -13.75 -14.12
C ILE A 176 24.80 -12.71 -13.25
N LEU A 177 24.11 -11.61 -12.99
CA LEU A 177 24.59 -10.54 -12.12
C LEU A 177 24.28 -10.87 -10.67
N VAL A 178 25.25 -10.63 -9.81
CA VAL A 178 25.13 -10.82 -8.37
C VAL A 178 25.10 -9.46 -7.70
N LYS A 179 24.05 -9.21 -6.90
CA LYS A 179 23.82 -7.95 -6.20
C LYS A 179 23.74 -8.19 -4.70
N MET A 180 24.52 -7.42 -3.94
CA MET A 180 24.39 -7.39 -2.49
C MET A 180 23.21 -6.50 -2.06
N ASN A 181 22.52 -6.90 -0.99
CA ASN A 181 21.50 -6.08 -0.36
C ASN A 181 22.15 -4.88 0.33
N ARG A 182 21.65 -3.69 -0.01
CA ARG A 182 22.11 -2.44 0.63
C ARG A 182 21.71 -2.47 2.10
N VAL A 183 22.72 -2.49 2.97
CA VAL A 183 22.56 -2.24 4.41
C VAL A 183 23.07 -0.82 4.68
N ARG A 184 22.25 0.00 5.34
CA ARG A 184 22.71 1.29 5.86
C ARG A 184 23.23 1.05 7.27
N THR A 185 24.53 1.16 7.49
CA THR A 185 25.17 1.20 8.81
C THR A 185 25.27 2.63 9.31
#